data_AF-A0A7V3RVZ4-F1
#
_entry.id   AF-A0A7V3RVZ4-F1
#
_cell.length_a   1.000
_cell.length_b   1.000
_cell.length_c   1.000
_cell.angle_alpha   90.00
_cell.angle_beta   90.00
_cell.angle_gamma   90.00
#
_symmetry.space_group_name_H-M   'P 1'
#
loop_
_entity.id
_entity.type
_entity.pdbx_description
1 polymer ?
#
loop_
_entity_poly.entity_id
_entity_poly.type
_entity_poly.pdbx_seq_one_letter_code
_entity_poly.pdbx_strand_id
1 'polypeptide(L)'
;MGQGTAETRKKLRAPQEEMDHWIESVRRCIEEHLSPEERRIFREEFFPEKRLRVGRDGLSNVLVVAPHGFPGDDDHTDYLAFFLAKELRAFYVINNKAFYKPGRNHSFGKPANLNRPWSSNPHTRRFVELILEMVSVIGSRGAHVPIVLCIHGMSDVNARKFSAGDFCLGAGYTREEKENAFREGGPATASL
;
A
#
# COMPACT_ATOMS: atom_id res chain seq x y z
N MET A 1 -6.63 43.26 18.57
CA MET A 1 -8.01 42.91 18.97
C MET A 1 -8.62 42.26 17.75
N GLY A 2 -8.69 40.93 17.65
CA GLY A 2 -9.74 40.09 18.26
C GLY A 2 -11.02 40.28 17.44
N GLN A 3 -11.65 39.29 16.81
CA GLN A 3 -11.82 37.89 17.21
C GLN A 3 -12.12 37.04 15.96
N GLY A 4 -11.49 35.86 15.90
CA GLY A 4 -12.01 34.75 15.11
C GLY A 4 -13.05 34.00 15.93
N THR A 5 -14.17 33.68 15.30
CA THR A 5 -15.18 32.72 15.77
C THR A 5 -15.28 31.67 14.66
N ALA A 6 -14.73 30.45 14.81
CA ALA A 6 -15.22 29.39 15.68
C ALA A 6 -16.72 29.08 15.45
N GLU A 7 -17.06 28.61 14.26
CA GLU A 7 -18.26 27.80 14.05
C GLU A 7 -17.92 26.47 13.36
N THR A 8 -17.37 25.59 14.19
CA THR A 8 -17.91 24.25 14.47
C THR A 8 -18.19 23.30 13.31
N ARG A 9 -17.14 22.55 12.94
CA ARG A 9 -17.10 21.06 12.98
C ARG A 9 -18.44 20.35 12.71
N LYS A 10 -18.82 20.19 11.44
CA LYS A 10 -19.74 19.10 11.04
C LYS A 10 -18.92 17.85 10.74
N LYS A 11 -19.21 16.81 11.52
CA LYS A 11 -18.62 15.45 11.56
C LYS A 11 -18.25 14.88 10.19
N LEU A 12 -16.95 14.75 9.91
CA LEU A 12 -16.39 13.81 8.92
C LEU A 12 -15.84 12.58 9.64
N ARG A 13 -16.67 11.91 10.46
CA ARG A 13 -16.32 10.62 11.08
C ARG A 13 -16.80 9.41 10.26
N ALA A 14 -17.70 9.62 9.31
CA ALA A 14 -18.28 8.57 8.47
C ALA A 14 -17.34 7.94 7.40
N PRO A 15 -16.33 8.64 6.82
CA PRO A 15 -15.54 8.05 5.73
C PRO A 15 -14.59 6.93 6.18
N GLN A 16 -14.10 6.99 7.42
CA GLN A 16 -13.20 5.98 7.96
C GLN A 16 -13.96 4.69 8.29
N GLU A 17 -15.16 4.82 8.88
CA GLU A 17 -16.02 3.69 9.22
C GLU A 17 -16.48 2.93 7.97
N GLU A 18 -16.83 3.61 6.88
CA GLU A 18 -17.20 2.97 5.60
C GLU A 18 -16.02 2.26 4.91
N MET A 19 -14.83 2.86 4.94
CA MET A 19 -13.61 2.27 4.39
C MET A 19 -13.18 1.03 5.20
N ASP A 20 -13.18 1.14 6.53
CA ASP A 20 -12.95 0.02 7.45
C ASP A 20 -13.95 -1.11 7.16
N HIS A 21 -15.21 -0.76 6.87
CA HIS A 21 -16.25 -1.71 6.47
C HIS A 21 -16.00 -2.38 5.11
N TRP A 22 -15.35 -1.70 4.15
CA TRP A 22 -14.96 -2.28 2.85
C TRP A 22 -13.74 -3.19 2.97
N ILE A 23 -12.74 -2.82 3.77
CA ILE A 23 -11.58 -3.67 4.07
C ILE A 23 -12.02 -4.91 4.84
N GLU A 24 -12.90 -4.73 5.82
CA GLU A 24 -13.59 -5.82 6.48
C GLU A 24 -14.41 -6.62 5.48
N SER A 25 -15.08 -6.01 4.51
CA SER A 25 -15.80 -6.72 3.45
C SER A 25 -14.88 -7.55 2.56
N VAL A 26 -13.72 -7.05 2.12
CA VAL A 26 -12.78 -7.81 1.28
C VAL A 26 -12.13 -8.93 2.09
N ARG A 27 -11.70 -8.64 3.33
CA ARG A 27 -11.20 -9.67 4.25
C ARG A 27 -12.27 -10.72 4.53
N ARG A 28 -13.50 -10.29 4.82
CA ARG A 28 -14.63 -11.18 5.09
C ARG A 28 -15.00 -11.97 3.85
N CYS A 29 -14.93 -11.40 2.65
CA CYS A 29 -15.18 -12.13 1.40
C CYS A 29 -14.10 -13.18 1.14
N ILE A 30 -12.83 -12.87 1.37
CA ILE A 30 -11.75 -13.86 1.33
C ILE A 30 -11.98 -14.93 2.40
N GLU A 31 -12.25 -14.52 3.64
CA GLU A 31 -12.48 -15.40 4.78
C GLU A 31 -13.75 -16.24 4.64
N GLU A 32 -14.82 -15.75 4.00
CA GLU A 32 -16.09 -16.46 3.75
C GLU A 32 -15.87 -17.74 2.96
N HIS A 33 -14.83 -17.78 2.14
CA HIS A 33 -14.42 -18.96 1.36
C HIS A 33 -13.35 -19.82 2.06
N LEU A 34 -12.90 -19.39 3.24
CA LEU A 34 -11.93 -20.10 4.08
C LEU A 34 -12.65 -20.73 5.28
N SER A 35 -12.31 -21.99 5.57
CA SER A 35 -12.68 -22.65 6.82
C SER A 35 -12.13 -21.90 8.05
N PRO A 36 -12.70 -22.09 9.25
CA PRO A 36 -12.20 -21.44 10.47
C PRO A 36 -10.70 -21.65 10.72
N GLU A 37 -10.16 -22.81 10.34
CA GLU A 37 -8.73 -23.12 10.42
C GLU A 37 -7.93 -22.32 9.38
N GLU A 38 -8.39 -22.27 8.13
CA GLU A 38 -7.77 -21.49 7.05
C GLU A 38 -7.81 -19.98 7.31
N ARG A 39 -8.83 -19.45 7.98
CA ARG A 39 -8.89 -18.03 8.42
C ARG A 39 -7.82 -17.73 9.47
N ARG A 40 -7.67 -18.62 10.46
CA ARG A 40 -6.61 -18.49 11.47
C ARG A 40 -5.24 -18.52 10.80
N ILE A 41 -5.03 -19.48 9.89
CA ILE A 41 -3.82 -19.60 9.08
C ILE A 41 -3.61 -18.35 8.20
N PHE A 42 -4.66 -17.82 7.57
CA PHE A 42 -4.57 -16.62 6.72
C PHE A 42 -4.08 -15.40 7.52
N ARG A 43 -4.69 -15.17 8.69
CA ARG A 43 -4.38 -14.04 9.58
C ARG A 43 -3.04 -14.21 10.31
N GLU A 44 -2.76 -15.39 10.84
CA GLU A 44 -1.64 -15.63 11.76
C GLU A 44 -0.41 -16.19 11.04
N GLU A 45 -0.57 -17.03 10.02
CA GLU A 45 0.54 -17.69 9.33
C GLU A 45 0.88 -17.02 7.99
N PHE A 46 -0.13 -16.67 7.20
CA PHE A 46 0.07 -16.14 5.84
C PHE A 46 0.38 -14.66 5.80
N PHE A 47 -0.19 -13.80 6.66
CA PHE A 47 0.07 -12.35 6.62
C PHE A 47 0.39 -11.64 7.94
N PRO A 48 1.17 -12.20 8.89
CA PRO A 48 1.40 -11.53 10.16
C PRO A 48 2.16 -10.22 9.95
N GLU A 49 1.59 -9.17 10.54
CA GLU A 49 2.07 -7.81 10.51
C GLU A 49 3.37 -7.65 11.31
N LYS A 50 3.93 -6.44 11.32
CA LYS A 50 5.13 -6.07 12.10
C LYS A 50 6.43 -6.68 11.56
N ARG A 51 6.44 -7.14 10.31
CA ARG A 51 7.63 -7.69 9.67
C ARG A 51 7.73 -7.30 8.21
N LEU A 52 8.96 -7.28 7.68
CA LEU A 52 9.15 -7.23 6.25
C LEU A 52 8.77 -8.58 5.65
N ARG A 53 8.07 -8.57 4.52
CA ARG A 53 7.84 -9.76 3.71
C ARG A 53 8.72 -9.70 2.49
N VAL A 54 9.52 -10.75 2.29
CA VAL A 54 10.47 -10.85 1.20
C VAL A 54 10.21 -12.16 0.47
N GLY A 55 9.89 -12.09 -0.82
CA GLY A 55 9.68 -13.23 -1.70
C GLY A 55 10.82 -13.36 -2.70
N ARG A 56 11.53 -14.49 -2.65
CA ARG A 56 12.78 -14.73 -3.42
C ARG A 56 12.63 -15.82 -4.49
N ASP A 57 11.49 -16.47 -4.48
CA ASP A 57 11.05 -17.58 -5.32
C ASP A 57 10.28 -17.10 -6.56
N GLY A 58 10.32 -15.80 -6.86
CA GLY A 58 9.76 -15.22 -8.09
C GLY A 58 10.36 -15.86 -9.35
N LEU A 59 9.55 -15.91 -10.39
CA LEU A 59 9.85 -16.53 -11.68
C LEU A 59 9.84 -15.54 -12.85
N SER A 60 9.23 -14.36 -12.67
CA SER A 60 9.33 -13.24 -13.60
C SER A 60 10.49 -12.31 -13.27
N ASN A 61 10.84 -11.40 -14.19
CA ASN A 61 11.84 -10.35 -13.96
C ASN A 61 11.29 -9.14 -13.18
N VAL A 62 10.15 -9.30 -12.50
CA VAL A 62 9.44 -8.24 -11.79
C VAL A 62 9.73 -8.33 -10.29
N LEU A 63 9.98 -7.17 -9.67
CA LEU A 63 10.05 -6.96 -8.23
C LEU A 63 8.93 -6.01 -7.80
N VAL A 64 7.98 -6.50 -7.03
CA VAL A 64 6.92 -5.68 -6.43
C VAL A 64 7.40 -5.14 -5.07
N VAL A 65 7.33 -3.83 -4.88
CA VAL A 65 7.77 -3.15 -3.65
C VAL A 65 6.60 -2.38 -3.07
N ALA A 66 6.29 -2.58 -1.80
CA ALA A 66 5.38 -1.71 -1.05
C ALA A 66 6.12 -1.18 0.18
N PRO A 67 6.62 0.07 0.15
CA PRO A 67 7.37 0.64 1.27
C PRO A 67 6.45 1.08 2.42
N HIS A 68 5.17 1.26 2.18
CA HIS A 68 4.19 1.72 3.16
C HIS A 68 3.00 0.75 3.21
N GLY A 69 2.00 1.03 4.04
CA GLY A 69 0.96 0.06 4.39
C GLY A 69 0.31 0.27 5.77
N PHE A 70 0.67 1.36 6.46
CA PHE A 70 0.07 1.71 7.75
C PHE A 70 -1.23 2.49 7.52
N PRO A 71 -2.23 2.40 8.41
CA PRO A 71 -3.42 3.26 8.33
C PRO A 71 -3.03 4.75 8.35
N GLY A 72 -3.54 5.52 7.39
CA GLY A 72 -3.18 6.92 7.13
C GLY A 72 -1.82 7.14 6.43
N ASP A 73 -1.19 6.08 5.92
CA ASP A 73 0.11 6.08 5.22
C ASP A 73 0.19 4.89 4.23
N ASP A 74 -0.38 5.11 3.04
CA ASP A 74 -0.57 4.13 1.97
C ASP A 74 -1.36 2.90 2.41
N ASP A 75 -2.57 3.14 2.87
CA ASP A 75 -3.47 2.13 3.43
C ASP A 75 -3.61 0.93 2.48
N HIS A 76 -3.36 -0.27 3.01
CA HIS A 76 -3.53 -1.58 2.34
C HIS A 76 -2.62 -1.86 1.13
N THR A 77 -1.63 -1.01 0.84
CA THR A 77 -0.68 -1.30 -0.25
C THR A 77 0.14 -2.57 0.01
N ASP A 78 0.31 -2.96 1.27
CA ASP A 78 0.95 -4.21 1.67
C ASP A 78 0.18 -5.46 1.18
N TYR A 79 -1.14 -5.48 1.33
CA TYR A 79 -2.00 -6.56 0.83
C TYR A 79 -2.06 -6.58 -0.69
N LEU A 80 -2.30 -5.42 -1.32
CA LEU A 80 -2.36 -5.30 -2.78
C LEU A 80 -1.06 -5.78 -3.43
N ALA A 81 0.07 -5.32 -2.92
CA ALA A 81 1.38 -5.71 -3.43
C ALA A 81 1.64 -7.22 -3.29
N PHE A 82 1.18 -7.84 -2.21
CA PHE A 82 1.35 -9.28 -2.04
C PHE A 82 0.57 -10.09 -3.07
N PHE A 83 -0.72 -9.79 -3.26
CA PHE A 83 -1.54 -10.52 -4.23
C PHE A 83 -1.07 -10.26 -5.66
N LEU A 84 -0.72 -9.02 -5.99
CA LEU A 84 -0.13 -8.66 -7.28
C LEU A 84 1.16 -9.47 -7.53
N ALA A 85 2.05 -9.57 -6.53
CA ALA A 85 3.27 -10.34 -6.68
C ALA A 85 3.00 -11.84 -6.89
N LYS A 86 1.97 -12.41 -6.25
CA LYS A 86 1.58 -13.81 -6.47
C LYS A 86 1.04 -14.03 -7.88
N GLU A 87 0.17 -13.14 -8.35
CA GLU A 87 -0.40 -13.22 -9.70
C GLU A 87 0.69 -13.11 -10.78
N LEU A 88 1.60 -12.16 -10.63
CA LEU A 88 2.73 -11.96 -11.56
C LEU A 88 3.86 -12.98 -11.40
N ARG A 89 3.73 -13.91 -10.43
CA ARG A 89 4.80 -14.82 -9.99
C ARG A 89 6.12 -14.06 -9.79
N ALA A 90 6.03 -12.87 -9.20
CA ALA A 90 7.09 -11.90 -9.06
C ALA A 90 7.85 -12.05 -7.73
N PHE A 91 9.03 -11.43 -7.68
CA PHE A 91 9.72 -11.17 -6.43
C PHE A 91 8.99 -10.06 -5.68
N TYR A 92 9.15 -9.99 -4.35
CA TYR A 92 8.57 -8.88 -3.59
C TYR A 92 9.36 -8.47 -2.35
N VAL A 93 9.32 -7.18 -2.04
CA VAL A 93 9.78 -6.59 -0.78
C VAL A 93 8.68 -5.68 -0.25
N ILE A 94 7.96 -6.15 0.77
CA ILE A 94 6.76 -5.49 1.30
C ILE A 94 7.00 -5.13 2.76
N ASN A 95 6.82 -3.85 3.08
CA ASN A 95 6.71 -3.39 4.45
C ASN A 95 5.32 -3.75 5.00
N ASN A 96 5.16 -4.97 5.52
CA ASN A 96 3.92 -5.40 6.18
C ASN A 96 3.86 -4.83 7.60
N LYS A 97 3.83 -3.51 7.66
CA LYS A 97 3.77 -2.68 8.86
C LYS A 97 4.94 -2.90 9.84
N ALA A 98 6.12 -3.23 9.32
CA ALA A 98 7.35 -3.29 10.11
C ALA A 98 7.83 -1.88 10.48
N PHE A 99 7.70 -0.94 9.53
CA PHE A 99 8.23 0.40 9.65
C PHE A 99 7.18 1.46 9.37
N TYR A 100 7.08 2.49 10.22
CA TYR A 100 6.17 3.61 10.02
C TYR A 100 6.95 4.90 9.79
N LYS A 101 6.34 5.87 9.09
CA LYS A 101 6.93 7.19 8.87
C LYS A 101 7.14 7.94 10.19
N PRO A 102 8.36 8.43 10.48
CA PRO A 102 8.65 9.19 11.69
C PRO A 102 7.71 10.39 11.87
N GLY A 103 7.30 10.67 13.10
CA GLY A 103 6.32 11.71 13.42
C GLY A 103 4.86 11.26 13.38
N ARG A 104 4.59 10.01 12.95
CA ARG A 104 3.32 9.32 13.20
C ARG A 104 3.43 8.52 14.50
N ASN A 105 2.34 8.48 15.28
CA ASN A 105 2.26 7.64 16.48
C ASN A 105 1.48 6.37 16.15
N HIS A 106 2.19 5.28 15.90
CA HIS A 106 1.60 3.94 15.79
C HIS A 106 1.96 3.11 17.03
N SER A 107 1.04 2.25 17.46
CA SER A 107 1.23 1.36 18.63
C SER A 107 2.24 0.24 18.37
N PHE A 108 2.71 0.08 17.13
CA PHE A 108 3.68 -0.93 16.72
C PHE A 108 4.51 -0.48 15.51
N GLY A 109 5.50 -1.30 15.14
CA GLY A 109 6.48 -1.00 14.11
C GLY A 109 7.63 -0.13 14.62
N LYS A 110 8.61 0.12 13.74
CA LYS A 110 9.77 0.98 14.04
C LYS A 110 9.74 2.23 13.17
N PRO A 111 10.13 3.40 13.68
CA PRO A 111 10.19 4.61 12.88
C PRO A 111 11.28 4.49 11.80
N ALA A 112 10.90 4.57 10.53
CA ALA A 112 11.80 4.60 9.39
C ALA A 112 11.16 5.38 8.23
N ASN A 113 11.87 6.36 7.68
CA ASN A 113 11.34 7.14 6.57
C ASN A 113 11.79 6.53 5.25
N LEU A 114 10.98 5.60 4.71
CA LEU A 114 11.33 4.90 3.47
C LEU A 114 11.27 5.80 2.22
N ASN A 115 10.75 7.03 2.34
CA ASN A 115 10.86 8.07 1.30
C ASN A 115 12.24 8.76 1.29
N ARG A 116 13.13 8.43 2.25
CA ARG A 116 14.50 8.95 2.35
C ARG A 116 15.50 7.78 2.30
N PRO A 117 15.69 7.14 1.13
CA PRO A 117 16.49 5.90 1.01
C PRO A 117 17.95 6.06 1.45
N TRP A 118 18.49 7.29 1.39
CA TRP A 118 19.86 7.62 1.78
C TRP A 118 20.04 7.97 3.26
N SER A 119 18.99 7.85 4.07
CA SER A 119 19.08 8.19 5.49
C SER A 119 20.03 7.25 6.25
N SER A 120 20.59 7.73 7.37
CA SER A 120 21.39 6.91 8.28
C SER A 120 20.56 5.95 9.14
N ASN A 121 19.22 5.97 9.01
CA ASN A 121 18.34 5.12 9.77
C ASN A 121 18.54 3.64 9.36
N PRO A 122 18.86 2.73 10.29
CA PRO A 122 19.21 1.35 9.98
C PRO A 122 18.05 0.56 9.35
N HIS A 123 16.80 0.85 9.73
CA HIS A 123 15.62 0.19 9.17
C HIS A 123 15.35 0.62 7.73
N THR A 124 15.59 1.91 7.42
CA THR A 124 15.49 2.44 6.06
C THR A 124 16.56 1.81 5.17
N ARG A 125 17.81 1.77 5.63
CA ARG A 125 18.91 1.10 4.92
C ARG A 125 18.61 -0.37 4.68
N ARG A 126 18.17 -1.10 5.71
CA ARG A 126 17.81 -2.52 5.59
C ARG A 126 16.75 -2.76 4.51
N PHE A 127 15.74 -1.90 4.42
CA PHE A 127 14.70 -2.01 3.39
C PHE A 127 15.27 -1.80 1.99
N VAL A 128 16.09 -0.76 1.79
CA VAL A 128 16.74 -0.45 0.51
C VAL A 128 17.71 -1.57 0.11
N GLU A 129 18.51 -2.09 1.05
CA GLU A 129 19.41 -3.22 0.82
C GLU A 129 18.68 -4.44 0.29
N LEU A 130 17.50 -4.77 0.83
CA LEU A 130 16.67 -5.87 0.34
C LEU A 130 16.20 -5.65 -1.10
N ILE A 131 15.87 -4.40 -1.48
CA ILE A 131 15.51 -4.08 -2.87
C ILE A 131 16.71 -4.31 -3.79
N LEU A 132 17.88 -3.75 -3.43
CA LEU A 132 19.11 -3.89 -4.22
C LEU A 132 19.52 -5.36 -4.37
N GLU A 133 19.42 -6.12 -3.28
CA GLU A 133 19.66 -7.56 -3.28
C GLU A 133 18.72 -8.30 -4.25
N MET A 134 17.42 -7.99 -4.23
CA MET A 134 16.46 -8.62 -5.14
C MET A 134 16.67 -8.24 -6.60
N VAL A 135 17.00 -6.97 -6.88
CA VAL A 135 17.35 -6.53 -8.24
C VAL A 135 18.58 -7.28 -8.76
N SER A 136 19.59 -7.47 -7.92
CA SER A 136 20.79 -8.26 -8.26
C SER A 136 20.45 -9.74 -8.52
N VAL A 137 19.63 -10.35 -7.67
CA VAL A 137 19.15 -11.73 -7.85
C VAL A 137 18.37 -11.89 -9.15
N ILE A 138 17.49 -10.95 -9.51
CA ILE A 138 16.76 -10.99 -10.77
C ILE A 138 17.71 -10.84 -11.96
N GLY A 139 18.61 -9.85 -11.91
CA GLY A 139 19.54 -9.56 -13.01
C GLY A 139 20.55 -10.68 -13.27
N SER A 140 20.87 -11.50 -12.26
CA SER A 140 21.75 -12.66 -12.39
C SER A 140 21.08 -13.92 -12.95
N ARG A 141 19.74 -13.98 -12.97
CA ARG A 141 18.98 -15.16 -13.45
C ARG A 141 18.78 -15.21 -14.97
N GLY A 142 19.08 -14.14 -15.70
CA GLY A 142 18.94 -14.12 -17.16
C GLY A 142 19.28 -12.79 -17.80
N ALA A 143 19.07 -12.69 -19.12
CA ALA A 143 19.36 -11.48 -19.90
C ALA A 143 18.29 -10.37 -19.76
N HIS A 144 17.30 -10.54 -18.89
CA HIS A 144 16.19 -9.61 -18.75
C HIS A 144 16.50 -8.55 -17.68
N VAL A 145 16.24 -7.29 -18.03
CA VAL A 145 16.37 -6.17 -17.10
C VAL A 145 15.33 -6.31 -15.98
N PRO A 146 15.72 -6.21 -14.70
CA PRO A 146 14.77 -6.19 -13.59
C PRO A 146 13.79 -5.01 -13.69
N ILE A 147 12.50 -5.28 -13.53
CA ILE A 147 11.44 -4.27 -13.48
C ILE A 147 10.99 -4.11 -12.04
N VAL A 148 11.10 -2.91 -11.48
CA VAL A 148 10.67 -2.63 -10.10
C VAL A 148 9.34 -1.88 -10.11
N LEU A 149 8.30 -2.49 -9.54
CA LEU A 149 6.97 -1.91 -9.39
C LEU A 149 6.78 -1.43 -7.95
N CYS A 150 6.87 -0.12 -7.72
CA CYS A 150 6.62 0.47 -6.41
C CYS A 150 5.13 0.79 -6.24
N ILE A 151 4.47 0.11 -5.32
CA ILE A 151 3.05 0.26 -5.00
C ILE A 151 2.92 1.28 -3.88
N HIS A 152 2.16 2.34 -4.15
CA HIS A 152 1.91 3.46 -3.26
C HIS A 152 0.45 3.85 -3.25
N GLY A 153 0.00 4.36 -2.11
CA GLY A 153 -1.28 5.03 -1.99
C GLY A 153 -1.13 6.50 -2.41
N MET A 154 -2.18 7.07 -2.98
CA MET A 154 -2.26 8.50 -3.20
C MET A 154 -3.66 8.96 -2.88
N SER A 155 -3.77 10.01 -2.05
CA SER A 155 -5.07 10.65 -1.85
C SER A 155 -5.54 11.33 -3.13
N ASP A 156 -6.84 11.28 -3.40
CA ASP A 156 -7.47 11.97 -4.53
C ASP A 156 -7.09 13.44 -4.64
N VAL A 157 -7.00 14.13 -3.51
CA VAL A 157 -6.61 15.55 -3.45
C VAL A 157 -5.20 15.75 -3.98
N ASN A 158 -4.29 14.82 -3.73
CA ASN A 158 -2.93 14.88 -4.27
C ASN A 158 -2.89 14.43 -5.73
N ALA A 159 -3.59 13.34 -6.09
CA ALA A 159 -3.66 12.86 -7.47
C ALA A 159 -4.12 13.94 -8.44
N ARG A 160 -5.13 14.73 -8.06
CA ARG A 160 -5.65 15.85 -8.85
C ARG A 160 -4.67 17.01 -9.03
N LYS A 161 -3.70 17.17 -8.12
CA LYS A 161 -2.68 18.23 -8.21
C LYS A 161 -1.52 17.82 -9.11
N PHE A 162 -1.27 16.52 -9.23
CA PHE A 162 -0.16 15.98 -10.02
C PHE A 162 -0.68 15.48 -11.37
N SER A 163 -0.86 16.38 -12.33
CA SER A 163 -1.26 16.06 -13.72
C SER A 163 -0.15 15.45 -14.57
N ALA A 164 0.89 14.84 -13.97
CA ALA A 164 2.17 14.55 -14.62
C ALA A 164 2.78 13.17 -14.28
N GLY A 165 1.99 12.22 -13.78
CA GLY A 165 2.43 10.84 -13.58
C GLY A 165 1.77 9.87 -14.57
N ASP A 166 2.53 8.93 -15.12
CA ASP A 166 1.97 7.72 -15.71
C ASP A 166 1.49 6.80 -14.57
N PHE A 167 0.21 6.91 -14.23
CA PHE A 167 -0.42 6.13 -13.16
C PHE A 167 -0.80 4.73 -13.67
N CYS A 168 0.11 3.77 -13.59
CA CYS A 168 -0.17 2.36 -13.92
C CYS A 168 -0.79 1.62 -12.71
N LEU A 169 -2.05 1.91 -12.39
CA LEU A 169 -3.11 1.02 -11.86
C LEU A 169 -4.14 1.78 -11.01
N GLY A 170 -5.40 1.40 -11.20
CA GLY A 170 -6.61 2.17 -10.91
C GLY A 170 -6.80 2.58 -9.46
N ALA A 171 -7.39 3.76 -9.30
CA ALA A 171 -8.01 4.17 -8.05
C ALA A 171 -9.04 3.12 -7.63
N GLY A 172 -8.83 2.54 -6.45
CA GLY A 172 -9.80 1.66 -5.81
C GLY A 172 -11.00 2.46 -5.37
N TYR A 173 -11.86 2.83 -6.32
CA TYR A 173 -13.14 3.44 -6.03
C TYR A 173 -14.12 2.36 -5.57
N THR A 174 -14.84 2.62 -4.49
CA THR A 174 -16.12 1.95 -4.25
C THR A 174 -17.06 2.22 -5.43
N ARG A 175 -18.11 1.40 -5.59
CA ARG A 175 -19.10 1.61 -6.67
C ARG A 175 -19.69 3.03 -6.62
N GLU A 176 -19.95 3.55 -5.43
CA GLU A 176 -20.49 4.90 -5.24
C GLU A 176 -19.46 5.99 -5.57
N GLU A 177 -18.20 5.85 -5.15
CA GLU A 177 -17.13 6.78 -5.52
C GLU A 177 -16.87 6.77 -7.02
N LYS A 178 -16.99 5.61 -7.67
CA LYS A 178 -16.96 5.47 -9.12
C LYS A 178 -18.13 6.23 -9.73
N GLU A 179 -19.36 5.94 -9.31
CA GLU A 179 -20.56 6.62 -9.81
C GLU A 179 -20.50 8.15 -9.60
N ASN A 180 -19.91 8.63 -8.51
CA ASN A 180 -19.70 10.06 -8.25
C ASN A 180 -18.56 10.67 -9.08
N ALA A 181 -17.46 9.94 -9.28
CA ALA A 181 -16.34 10.39 -10.11
C ALA A 181 -16.71 10.47 -11.60
N PHE A 182 -17.58 9.58 -12.09
CA PHE A 182 -17.99 9.49 -13.48
C PHE A 182 -19.33 10.20 -13.82
N ARG A 183 -19.96 10.92 -12.87
CA ARG A 183 -21.10 11.81 -13.16
C ARG A 183 -20.69 12.94 -14.10
N GLU A 184 -21.62 13.47 -14.90
CA GLU A 184 -21.38 14.69 -15.69
C GLU A 184 -20.93 15.84 -14.77
N GLY A 185 -19.77 16.43 -15.08
CA GLY A 185 -19.11 17.44 -14.23
C GLY A 185 -18.23 16.86 -13.11
N GLY A 186 -18.08 15.54 -13.05
CA GLY A 186 -17.18 14.83 -12.15
C GLY A 186 -15.69 15.03 -12.50
N PRO A 187 -14.80 14.87 -11.52
CA PRO A 187 -13.36 15.06 -11.70
C PRO A 187 -12.73 13.99 -12.61
N ALA A 188 -11.85 14.39 -13.51
CA ALA A 188 -11.10 13.49 -14.37
C ALA A 188 -10.25 12.50 -13.54
N THR A 189 -10.49 11.21 -13.71
CA THR A 189 -9.71 10.12 -13.11
C THR A 189 -8.82 9.48 -14.18
N ALA A 190 -7.69 8.91 -13.77
CA ALA A 190 -6.79 8.22 -14.69
C ALA A 190 -7.48 6.96 -15.26
N SER A 191 -7.81 7.05 -16.55
CA SER A 191 -8.36 6.06 -17.49
C SER A 191 -9.78 5.51 -17.28
N LEU A 192 -10.50 5.49 -18.41
CA LEU A 192 -11.80 4.85 -18.71
C LEU A 192 -11.77 3.33 -18.50
#